data_AF-A0A918VIR3-F1
#
_entry.id   AF-A0A918VIR3-F1
#
_cell.length_a   1.000
_cell.length_b   1.000
_cell.length_c   1.000
_cell.angle_alpha   90.00
_cell.angle_beta   90.00
_cell.angle_gamma   90.00
#
_symmetry.space_group_name_H-M   'P 1'
#
loop_
_entity.id
_entity.type
_entity.pdbx_description
1 polymer ?
#
loop_
_entity_poly.entity_id
_entity_poly.type
_entity_poly.pdbx_seq_one_letter_code
_entity_poly.pdbx_strand_id
1 'polypeptide(L)'
;MTAVVQLNTLFIINEHVKLLNMIEKKILDAAIQQFNLQAKIELTNLEYEGEVDGEVVDAILELKPGGRRLLAEVKNWVAHKDIGAVIHQLQGLPQGYDRILVADYVNPPMAERLKKQNVNYMDAAGNVFLNLPGTYVQIEGRKPDRDQNFEKPGKAFTATGLKVVYALLTKPELLNATYREVAEQANVALGAIGEILKDLTTQDFLAGGRRSTKREFVDKRALIDKWVEEYPKLRQKIHLGAFYANKPNWWDNPDLTQYGALLGGELAAAKTTNQLKPKIATIYLDEAQRDTFLKDHRLQKAEGENTLTAPNVQLFAKFWGDQDHETELTNHLLTYADLLASGDVRNREVANEVANTYLYD
;
A
#
# COMPACT_ATOMS: atom_id res chain seq x y z
N MET A 1 8.09 -28.79 11.75
CA MET A 1 8.66 -27.75 10.86
C MET A 1 7.58 -27.03 10.04
N THR A 2 6.50 -27.70 9.65
CA THR A 2 5.33 -27.13 8.94
C THR A 2 4.51 -26.12 9.77
N ALA A 3 4.43 -26.31 11.10
CA ALA A 3 3.68 -25.43 11.99
C ALA A 3 4.30 -24.03 12.17
N VAL A 4 5.62 -23.89 12.06
CA VAL A 4 6.34 -22.62 12.29
C VAL A 4 6.24 -21.68 11.08
N VAL A 5 6.13 -22.25 9.86
CA VAL A 5 5.89 -21.49 8.63
C VAL A 5 4.46 -20.95 8.59
N GLN A 6 3.46 -21.74 9.02
CA GLN A 6 2.08 -21.27 9.15
C GLN A 6 1.93 -20.15 10.20
N LEU A 7 2.64 -20.22 11.34
CA LEU A 7 2.60 -19.20 12.39
C LEU A 7 3.16 -17.83 11.96
N ASN A 8 4.17 -17.77 11.09
CA ASN A 8 4.78 -16.50 10.64
C ASN A 8 4.03 -15.85 9.47
N THR A 9 3.41 -16.63 8.57
CA THR A 9 2.46 -16.08 7.58
C THR A 9 1.21 -15.53 8.29
N LEU A 10 0.76 -16.18 9.36
CA LEU A 10 -0.32 -15.71 10.23
C LEU A 10 0.03 -14.38 10.93
N PHE A 11 1.32 -14.11 11.20
CA PHE A 11 1.77 -12.92 11.93
C PHE A 11 1.86 -11.65 11.05
N ILE A 12 2.26 -11.76 9.78
CA ILE A 12 2.25 -10.65 8.80
C ILE A 12 0.82 -10.35 8.34
N ILE A 13 -0.01 -11.39 8.17
CA ILE A 13 -1.47 -11.22 8.04
C ILE A 13 -1.98 -10.49 9.29
N ASN A 14 -1.57 -10.87 10.52
CA ASN A 14 -2.02 -10.20 11.73
C ASN A 14 -1.62 -8.73 11.86
N GLU A 15 -0.45 -8.29 11.38
CA GLU A 15 -0.05 -6.87 11.45
C GLU A 15 -0.76 -6.02 10.37
N HIS A 16 -0.89 -6.53 9.14
CA HIS A 16 -1.69 -5.89 8.10
C HIS A 16 -3.18 -5.90 8.42
N VAL A 17 -3.69 -6.99 8.99
CA VAL A 17 -5.05 -7.09 9.55
C VAL A 17 -5.19 -6.12 10.71
N LYS A 18 -4.24 -6.04 11.65
CA LYS A 18 -4.30 -5.03 12.73
C LYS A 18 -4.33 -3.60 12.21
N LEU A 19 -3.60 -3.27 11.15
CA LEU A 19 -3.56 -1.92 10.58
C LEU A 19 -4.82 -1.62 9.75
N LEU A 20 -5.28 -2.59 8.95
CA LEU A 20 -6.57 -2.54 8.25
C LEU A 20 -7.73 -2.40 9.24
N ASN A 21 -7.74 -3.21 10.29
CA ASN A 21 -8.71 -3.14 11.38
C ASN A 21 -8.61 -1.79 12.12
N MET A 22 -7.41 -1.22 12.29
CA MET A 22 -7.27 0.12 12.88
C MET A 22 -7.88 1.22 11.99
N ILE A 23 -7.74 1.11 10.66
CA ILE A 23 -8.34 2.06 9.71
C ILE A 23 -9.86 1.86 9.63
N GLU A 24 -10.32 0.62 9.51
CA GLU A 24 -11.74 0.28 9.47
C GLU A 24 -12.44 0.67 10.76
N LYS A 25 -11.82 0.45 11.92
CA LYS A 25 -12.33 0.94 13.20
C LYS A 25 -12.44 2.47 13.24
N LYS A 26 -11.45 3.20 12.71
CA LYS A 26 -11.54 4.67 12.62
C LYS A 26 -12.66 5.13 11.68
N ILE A 27 -12.84 4.45 10.55
CA ILE A 27 -13.94 4.71 9.62
C ILE A 27 -15.27 4.49 10.34
N LEU A 28 -15.39 3.37 11.06
CA LEU A 28 -16.58 3.01 11.82
C LEU A 28 -16.91 4.06 12.88
N ASP A 29 -15.93 4.43 13.70
CA ASP A 29 -16.11 5.42 14.75
C ASP A 29 -16.52 6.79 14.17
N ALA A 30 -15.88 7.22 13.08
CA ALA A 30 -16.22 8.47 12.40
C ALA A 30 -17.62 8.44 11.78
N ALA A 31 -18.00 7.34 11.14
CA ALA A 31 -19.33 7.15 10.56
C ALA A 31 -20.43 7.13 11.62
N ILE A 32 -20.21 6.46 12.77
CA ILE A 32 -21.14 6.48 13.91
C ILE A 32 -21.28 7.90 14.47
N GLN A 33 -20.17 8.60 14.65
CA GLN A 33 -20.18 9.98 15.14
C GLN A 33 -20.99 10.89 14.20
N GLN A 34 -20.76 10.81 12.89
CA GLN A 34 -21.53 11.59 11.92
C GLN A 34 -22.99 11.13 11.85
N PHE A 35 -23.28 9.84 11.91
CA PHE A 35 -24.65 9.36 11.95
C PHE A 35 -25.40 9.98 13.14
N ASN A 36 -24.84 9.91 14.34
CA ASN A 36 -25.46 10.42 15.57
C ASN A 36 -25.65 11.94 15.52
N LEU A 37 -24.66 12.67 15.01
CA LEU A 37 -24.74 14.13 14.87
C LEU A 37 -25.86 14.56 13.91
N GLN A 38 -26.18 13.74 12.91
CA GLN A 38 -26.91 14.19 11.72
C GLN A 38 -28.30 13.56 11.62
N ALA A 39 -28.44 12.28 11.97
CA ALA A 39 -29.70 11.54 11.94
C ALA A 39 -30.58 11.82 13.17
N LYS A 40 -30.01 12.39 14.25
CA LYS A 40 -30.71 12.60 15.54
C LYS A 40 -31.29 11.32 16.15
N ILE A 41 -30.74 10.17 15.77
CA ILE A 41 -31.02 8.84 16.31
C ILE A 41 -29.68 8.30 16.82
N GLU A 42 -29.68 7.60 17.94
CA GLU A 42 -28.44 7.07 18.53
C GLU A 42 -28.12 5.71 17.92
N LEU A 43 -26.94 5.61 17.32
CA LEU A 43 -26.29 4.39 16.86
C LEU A 43 -25.04 4.18 17.72
N THR A 44 -24.86 2.97 18.23
CA THR A 44 -23.69 2.61 19.05
C THR A 44 -23.04 1.34 18.53
N ASN A 45 -21.72 1.27 18.67
CA ASN A 45 -20.99 0.04 18.41
C ASN A 45 -21.13 -0.90 19.63
N LEU A 46 -21.78 -2.05 19.47
CA LEU A 46 -21.87 -3.07 20.51
C LEU A 46 -20.61 -3.92 20.55
N GLU A 47 -20.14 -4.32 19.36
CA GLU A 47 -19.03 -5.25 19.21
C GLU A 47 -18.31 -4.98 17.88
N TYR A 48 -16.98 -4.85 17.95
CA TYR A 48 -16.11 -4.77 16.78
C TYR A 48 -15.44 -6.14 16.58
N GLU A 49 -15.39 -6.63 15.35
CA GLU A 49 -15.01 -8.03 15.03
C GLU A 49 -15.87 -9.05 15.78
N GLY A 50 -17.19 -8.86 15.73
CA GLY A 50 -18.15 -9.72 16.44
C GLY A 50 -18.43 -11.04 15.71
N GLU A 51 -19.05 -11.98 16.41
CA GLU A 51 -19.48 -13.26 15.84
C GLU A 51 -21.01 -13.40 15.95
N VAL A 52 -21.66 -13.74 14.84
CA VAL A 52 -23.11 -13.99 14.78
C VAL A 52 -23.37 -15.25 13.97
N ASP A 53 -24.08 -16.20 14.56
CA ASP A 53 -24.41 -17.50 13.95
C ASP A 53 -23.18 -18.27 13.40
N GLY A 54 -22.00 -18.07 13.99
CA GLY A 54 -20.74 -18.69 13.58
C GLY A 54 -19.99 -17.96 12.46
N GLU A 55 -20.51 -16.81 12.00
CA GLU A 55 -19.87 -15.96 11.00
C GLU A 55 -19.27 -14.70 11.67
N VAL A 56 -18.03 -14.37 11.30
CA VAL A 56 -17.36 -13.14 11.76
C VAL A 56 -17.87 -11.95 10.96
N VAL A 57 -18.21 -10.87 11.66
CA VAL A 57 -18.65 -9.60 11.07
C VAL A 57 -17.77 -8.45 11.54
N ASP A 58 -17.56 -7.45 10.69
CA ASP A 58 -16.66 -6.34 11.01
C ASP A 58 -17.15 -5.54 12.23
N ALA A 59 -18.47 -5.34 12.35
CA ALA A 59 -19.06 -4.83 13.59
C ALA A 59 -20.56 -5.18 13.75
N ILE A 60 -21.02 -5.15 15.00
CA ILE A 60 -22.44 -5.23 15.39
C ILE A 60 -22.84 -3.89 15.97
N LEU A 61 -23.77 -3.21 15.31
CA LEU A 61 -24.26 -1.89 15.71
C LEU A 61 -25.65 -2.00 16.33
N GLU A 62 -25.95 -1.14 17.29
CA GLU A 62 -27.27 -1.02 17.89
C GLU A 62 -27.87 0.35 17.65
N LEU A 63 -29.08 0.35 17.07
CA LEU A 63 -29.91 1.54 16.90
C LEU A 63 -30.87 1.70 18.09
N LYS A 64 -30.87 2.91 18.67
CA LYS A 64 -31.73 3.30 19.79
C LYS A 64 -32.65 4.48 19.42
N PRO A 65 -33.86 4.54 20.00
CA PRO A 65 -34.45 3.57 20.92
C PRO A 65 -34.95 2.32 20.19
N GLY A 66 -34.88 1.15 20.84
CA GLY A 66 -35.43 -0.11 20.30
C GLY A 66 -34.47 -1.29 20.29
N GLY A 67 -33.16 -1.07 20.46
CA GLY A 67 -32.15 -2.14 20.57
C GLY A 67 -31.98 -2.97 19.30
N ARG A 68 -32.34 -2.39 18.14
CA ARG A 68 -32.29 -3.09 16.85
C ARG A 68 -30.83 -3.25 16.41
N ARG A 69 -30.42 -4.48 16.11
CA ARG A 69 -29.05 -4.79 15.71
C ARG A 69 -28.87 -4.74 14.20
N LEU A 70 -27.77 -4.12 13.77
CA LEU A 70 -27.32 -4.11 12.38
C LEU A 70 -25.95 -4.76 12.29
N LEU A 71 -25.79 -5.69 11.35
CA LEU A 71 -24.49 -6.25 11.00
C LEU A 71 -23.82 -5.30 10.00
N ALA A 72 -22.65 -4.83 10.36
CA ALA A 72 -21.87 -3.89 9.57
C ALA A 72 -20.76 -4.61 8.83
N GLU A 73 -20.65 -4.32 7.54
CA GLU A 73 -19.43 -4.55 6.76
C GLU A 73 -18.72 -3.20 6.61
N VAL A 74 -17.48 -3.11 7.06
CA VAL A 74 -16.67 -1.89 6.99
C VAL A 74 -15.73 -2.00 5.80
N LYS A 75 -15.66 -0.95 4.98
CA LYS A 75 -14.75 -0.92 3.84
C LYS A 75 -13.99 0.39 3.79
N ASN A 76 -12.67 0.28 3.79
CA ASN A 76 -11.79 1.37 3.39
C ASN A 76 -11.82 1.49 1.86
N TRP A 77 -12.46 2.55 1.35
CA TRP A 77 -12.58 2.87 -0.06
C TRP A 77 -13.27 1.81 -0.93
N VAL A 78 -14.54 2.02 -1.28
CA VAL A 78 -15.23 1.18 -2.29
C VAL A 78 -15.05 1.80 -3.69
N ALA A 79 -14.14 1.24 -4.49
CA ALA A 79 -14.07 1.61 -5.89
C ALA A 79 -15.38 1.21 -6.61
N HIS A 80 -15.88 2.06 -7.51
CA HIS A 80 -17.17 1.86 -8.19
C HIS A 80 -17.29 0.51 -8.94
N LYS A 81 -16.16 -0.09 -9.31
CA LYS A 81 -16.04 -1.40 -9.97
C LYS A 81 -16.24 -2.60 -9.02
N ASP A 82 -16.04 -2.43 -7.72
CA ASP A 82 -16.00 -3.52 -6.73
C ASP A 82 -17.29 -3.60 -5.89
N ILE A 83 -18.22 -2.65 -6.06
CA ILE A 83 -19.47 -2.58 -5.29
C ILE A 83 -20.37 -3.82 -5.43
N GLY A 84 -20.30 -4.53 -6.57
CA GLY A 84 -21.06 -5.77 -6.75
C GLY A 84 -20.60 -6.87 -5.80
N ALA A 85 -19.29 -6.98 -5.57
CA ALA A 85 -18.72 -7.92 -4.61
C ALA A 85 -19.09 -7.53 -3.17
N VAL A 86 -19.04 -6.22 -2.84
CA VAL A 86 -19.44 -5.72 -1.51
C VAL A 86 -20.92 -6.00 -1.22
N ILE A 87 -21.82 -5.77 -2.19
CA ILE A 87 -23.24 -6.10 -2.04
C ILE A 87 -23.43 -7.60 -1.84
N HIS A 88 -22.72 -8.44 -2.61
CA HIS A 88 -22.77 -9.89 -2.46
C HIS A 88 -22.28 -10.34 -1.07
N GLN A 89 -21.22 -9.73 -0.55
CA GLN A 89 -20.70 -10.03 0.79
C GLN A 89 -21.70 -9.65 1.88
N LEU A 90 -22.28 -8.45 1.81
CA LEU A 90 -23.38 -8.04 2.70
C LEU A 90 -24.59 -8.98 2.60
N GLN A 91 -24.90 -9.51 1.41
CA GLN A 91 -25.96 -10.48 1.22
C GLN A 91 -25.63 -11.87 1.82
N GLY A 92 -24.35 -12.20 1.94
CA GLY A 92 -23.85 -13.42 2.56
C GLY A 92 -23.91 -13.43 4.09
N LEU A 93 -24.04 -12.27 4.75
CA LEU A 93 -24.16 -12.19 6.21
C LEU A 93 -25.38 -12.99 6.75
N PRO A 94 -25.40 -13.35 8.05
CA PRO A 94 -26.50 -14.08 8.67
C PRO A 94 -27.89 -13.49 8.40
N GLN A 95 -28.86 -14.37 8.15
CA GLN A 95 -30.25 -14.00 7.87
C GLN A 95 -30.97 -13.61 9.17
N GLY A 96 -32.00 -12.76 9.08
CA GLY A 96 -32.76 -12.31 10.25
C GLY A 96 -32.19 -11.07 10.95
N TYR A 97 -31.07 -10.53 10.46
CA TYR A 97 -30.48 -9.27 10.92
C TYR A 97 -30.53 -8.20 9.83
N ASP A 98 -30.73 -6.95 10.25
CA ASP A 98 -30.54 -5.80 9.38
C ASP A 98 -29.05 -5.63 9.07
N ARG A 99 -28.72 -5.06 7.90
CA ARG A 99 -27.35 -5.01 7.39
C ARG A 99 -27.02 -3.63 6.88
N ILE A 100 -25.79 -3.19 7.07
CA ILE A 100 -25.35 -1.86 6.67
C ILE A 100 -23.91 -1.88 6.16
N LEU A 101 -23.68 -1.19 5.05
CA LEU A 101 -22.33 -0.87 4.59
C LEU A 101 -21.81 0.36 5.35
N VAL A 102 -20.63 0.27 5.93
CA VAL A 102 -19.93 1.41 6.52
C VAL A 102 -18.69 1.70 5.68
N ALA A 103 -18.58 2.93 5.18
CA ALA A 103 -17.48 3.31 4.30
C ALA A 103 -16.84 4.63 4.72
N ASP A 104 -15.64 4.88 4.22
CA ASP A 104 -15.00 6.18 4.28
C ASP A 104 -15.83 7.27 3.59
N TYR A 105 -16.27 7.01 2.35
CA TYR A 105 -17.10 7.93 1.59
C TYR A 105 -17.91 7.23 0.50
N VAL A 106 -19.22 7.50 0.49
CA VAL A 106 -20.14 7.04 -0.55
C VAL A 106 -20.43 8.18 -1.52
N ASN A 107 -19.79 8.14 -2.70
CA ASN A 107 -20.02 9.13 -3.74
C ASN A 107 -21.45 9.04 -4.35
N PRO A 108 -21.97 10.11 -5.00
CA PRO A 108 -23.35 10.14 -5.46
C PRO A 108 -23.74 9.01 -6.44
N PRO A 109 -22.94 8.67 -7.47
CA PRO A 109 -23.26 7.52 -8.34
C PRO A 109 -23.36 6.19 -7.57
N MET A 110 -22.52 6.01 -6.54
CA MET A 110 -22.52 4.82 -5.70
C MET A 110 -23.75 4.76 -4.79
N ALA A 111 -24.09 5.88 -4.15
CA ALA A 111 -25.30 6.03 -3.35
C ALA A 111 -26.55 5.65 -4.16
N GLU A 112 -26.68 6.15 -5.39
CA GLU A 112 -27.78 5.79 -6.29
C GLU A 112 -27.88 4.28 -6.55
N ARG A 113 -26.74 3.61 -6.73
CA ARG A 113 -26.70 2.18 -6.98
C ARG A 113 -27.09 1.36 -5.74
N LEU A 114 -26.58 1.73 -4.57
CA LEU A 114 -26.91 1.07 -3.29
C LEU A 114 -28.41 1.23 -2.96
N LYS A 115 -28.95 2.45 -3.12
CA LYS A 115 -30.38 2.74 -2.94
C LYS A 115 -31.27 1.91 -3.87
N LYS A 116 -30.91 1.80 -5.15
CA LYS A 116 -31.66 0.96 -6.12
C LYS A 116 -31.70 -0.51 -5.74
N GLN A 117 -30.69 -0.99 -5.02
CA GLN A 117 -30.60 -2.37 -4.52
C GLN A 117 -31.12 -2.49 -3.08
N ASN A 118 -31.68 -1.42 -2.51
CA ASN A 118 -32.13 -1.33 -1.12
C ASN A 118 -31.07 -1.76 -0.09
N VAL A 119 -29.80 -1.41 -0.34
CA VAL A 119 -28.68 -1.69 0.56
C VAL A 119 -28.47 -0.48 1.46
N ASN A 120 -28.60 -0.66 2.78
CA ASN A 120 -28.34 0.41 3.74
C ASN A 120 -26.84 0.76 3.75
N TYR A 121 -26.52 2.04 3.90
CA TYR A 121 -25.16 2.50 4.08
C TYR A 121 -25.06 3.72 4.99
N MET A 122 -23.88 3.91 5.56
CA MET A 122 -23.45 5.16 6.15
C MET A 122 -21.96 5.41 5.82
N ASP A 123 -21.54 6.68 5.81
CA ASP A 123 -20.15 7.03 5.60
C ASP A 123 -19.59 8.02 6.63
N ALA A 124 -18.26 8.14 6.67
CA ALA A 124 -17.56 9.05 7.58
C ALA A 124 -17.80 10.54 7.25
N ALA A 125 -18.31 10.88 6.06
CA ALA A 125 -18.76 12.24 5.73
C ALA A 125 -20.18 12.54 6.24
N GLY A 126 -20.90 11.52 6.71
CA GLY A 126 -22.27 11.62 7.21
C GLY A 126 -23.35 11.52 6.13
N ASN A 127 -23.06 10.95 4.97
CA ASN A 127 -24.10 10.47 4.06
C ASN A 127 -24.66 9.16 4.61
N VAL A 128 -25.98 9.00 4.55
CA VAL A 128 -26.68 7.86 5.13
C VAL A 128 -27.85 7.49 4.23
N PHE A 129 -28.02 6.19 4.00
CA PHE A 129 -29.28 5.62 3.56
C PHE A 129 -29.61 4.43 4.47
N LEU A 130 -30.68 4.56 5.24
CA LEU A 130 -31.19 3.54 6.13
C LEU A 130 -32.69 3.38 5.85
N ASN A 131 -33.09 2.22 5.32
CA ASN A 131 -34.46 1.92 4.98
C ASN A 131 -34.89 0.62 5.67
N LEU A 132 -35.30 0.74 6.93
CA LEU A 132 -35.71 -0.38 7.78
C LEU A 132 -37.18 -0.23 8.19
N PRO A 133 -37.87 -1.32 8.56
CA PRO A 133 -39.25 -1.23 9.05
C PRO A 133 -39.36 -0.29 10.26
N GLY A 134 -40.08 0.82 10.12
CA GLY A 134 -40.26 1.82 11.18
C GLY A 134 -39.08 2.79 11.37
N THR A 135 -38.05 2.75 10.51
CA THR A 135 -36.91 3.68 10.57
C THR A 135 -36.42 4.00 9.16
N TYR A 136 -36.55 5.27 8.76
CA TYR A 136 -36.04 5.78 7.49
C TYR A 136 -35.10 6.96 7.72
N VAL A 137 -33.88 6.88 7.22
CA VAL A 137 -32.89 7.97 7.23
C VAL A 137 -32.29 8.11 5.83
N GLN A 138 -32.34 9.30 5.27
CA GLN A 138 -31.68 9.62 4.01
C GLN A 138 -31.00 10.98 4.11
N ILE A 139 -29.67 10.98 4.05
CA ILE A 139 -28.83 12.16 4.14
C ILE A 139 -27.83 12.08 2.99
N GLU A 140 -27.81 13.10 2.14
CA GLU A 140 -27.01 13.10 0.91
C GLU A 140 -26.34 14.46 0.67
N GLY A 141 -25.30 14.46 -0.16
CA GLY A 141 -24.61 15.68 -0.58
C GLY A 141 -23.53 16.16 0.39
N ARG A 142 -23.24 15.40 1.45
CA ARG A 142 -22.07 15.63 2.31
C ARG A 142 -20.81 15.26 1.56
N LYS A 143 -19.78 16.06 1.73
CA LYS A 143 -18.45 15.80 1.16
C LYS A 143 -17.51 15.43 2.29
N PRO A 144 -16.50 14.57 2.04
CA PRO A 144 -15.48 14.26 3.03
C PRO A 144 -14.82 15.55 3.48
N ASP A 145 -14.58 15.66 4.78
CA ASP A 145 -13.67 16.68 5.28
C ASP A 145 -12.26 16.37 4.74
N ARG A 146 -11.46 17.39 4.47
CA ARG A 146 -10.09 17.19 3.95
C ARG A 146 -9.24 16.38 4.93
N ASP A 147 -9.56 16.46 6.21
CA ASP A 147 -8.89 15.78 7.31
C ASP A 147 -9.45 14.36 7.58
N GLN A 148 -10.53 13.95 6.91
CA GLN A 148 -11.21 12.64 7.08
C GLN A 148 -11.08 11.72 5.85
N ASN A 149 -10.16 12.01 4.92
CA ASN A 149 -9.88 11.11 3.80
C ASN A 149 -9.21 9.82 4.31
N PHE A 150 -9.99 8.77 4.49
CA PHE A 150 -9.46 7.42 4.45
C PHE A 150 -9.22 7.09 2.96
N GLU A 151 -7.99 6.74 2.62
CA GLU A 151 -7.34 7.17 1.38
C GLU A 151 -7.72 6.37 0.11
N LYS A 152 -8.04 7.08 -0.98
CA LYS A 152 -7.29 6.78 -2.22
C LYS A 152 -5.85 7.18 -1.91
N PRO A 153 -4.83 6.32 -2.12
CA PRO A 153 -3.45 6.77 -1.99
C PRO A 153 -3.32 8.00 -2.88
N GLY A 154 -2.95 9.13 -2.29
CA GLY A 154 -2.79 10.38 -3.02
C GLY A 154 -1.86 10.18 -4.22
N LYS A 155 -1.84 11.15 -5.14
CA LYS A 155 -0.99 11.10 -6.34
C LYS A 155 0.46 10.73 -6.03
N ALA A 156 0.97 11.11 -4.85
CA ALA A 156 2.30 10.80 -4.34
C ALA A 156 2.57 9.31 -4.07
N PHE A 157 1.54 8.51 -3.78
CA PHE A 157 1.66 7.07 -3.49
C PHE A 157 1.06 6.19 -4.59
N THR A 158 0.82 6.76 -5.77
CA THR A 158 0.68 5.99 -7.01
C THR A 158 2.04 5.49 -7.49
N ALA A 159 2.11 4.51 -8.40
CA ALA A 159 3.39 4.03 -8.92
C ALA A 159 4.28 5.15 -9.49
N THR A 160 3.71 6.14 -10.19
CA THR A 160 4.46 7.32 -10.67
C THR A 160 4.89 8.22 -9.51
N GLY A 161 4.01 8.41 -8.53
CA GLY A 161 4.32 9.15 -7.30
C GLY A 161 5.48 8.52 -6.52
N LEU A 162 5.48 7.20 -6.36
CA LEU A 162 6.53 6.46 -5.66
C LEU A 162 7.90 6.64 -6.30
N LYS A 163 7.99 6.74 -7.63
CA LYS A 163 9.27 7.06 -8.30
C LYS A 163 9.78 8.45 -7.90
N VAL A 164 8.88 9.44 -7.86
CA VAL A 164 9.22 10.82 -7.46
C VAL A 164 9.60 10.89 -5.98
N VAL A 165 8.81 10.26 -5.09
CA VAL A 165 9.12 10.22 -3.65
C VAL A 165 10.46 9.53 -3.39
N TYR A 166 10.75 8.43 -4.09
CA TYR A 166 12.06 7.78 -4.02
C TYR A 166 13.21 8.72 -4.43
N ALA A 167 13.05 9.45 -5.53
CA ALA A 167 14.04 10.43 -5.95
C ALA A 167 14.25 11.53 -4.89
N LEU A 168 13.17 12.08 -4.31
CA LEU A 168 13.27 13.10 -3.26
C LEU A 168 13.94 12.57 -1.98
N LEU A 169 13.60 11.34 -1.56
CA LEU A 169 14.16 10.73 -0.35
C LEU A 169 15.64 10.40 -0.48
N THR A 170 16.07 9.96 -1.68
CA THR A 170 17.46 9.62 -1.98
C THR A 170 18.31 10.83 -2.35
N LYS A 171 17.68 11.93 -2.80
CA LYS A 171 18.32 13.20 -3.18
C LYS A 171 17.52 14.40 -2.66
N PRO A 172 17.67 14.76 -1.37
CA PRO A 172 16.89 15.83 -0.75
C PRO A 172 17.02 17.21 -1.43
N GLU A 173 18.12 17.47 -2.14
CA GLU A 173 18.32 18.69 -2.93
C GLU A 173 17.24 18.88 -4.02
N LEU A 174 16.63 17.77 -4.50
CA LEU A 174 15.56 17.79 -5.48
C LEU A 174 14.27 18.45 -4.97
N LEU A 175 14.09 18.59 -3.64
CA LEU A 175 12.96 19.31 -3.06
C LEU A 175 12.84 20.75 -3.58
N ASN A 176 13.97 21.37 -3.90
CA ASN A 176 14.05 22.76 -4.36
C ASN A 176 14.60 22.88 -5.79
N ALA A 177 14.79 21.75 -6.48
CA ALA A 177 15.17 21.72 -7.88
C ALA A 177 13.99 22.09 -8.79
N THR A 178 14.28 22.31 -10.07
CA THR A 178 13.25 22.53 -11.08
C THR A 178 12.43 21.26 -11.31
N TYR A 179 11.17 21.41 -11.73
CA TYR A 179 10.32 20.24 -12.04
C TYR A 179 10.93 19.34 -13.12
N ARG A 180 11.75 19.91 -14.02
CA ARG A 180 12.45 19.16 -15.07
C ARG A 180 13.51 18.25 -14.49
N GLU A 181 14.35 18.77 -13.59
CA GLU A 181 15.37 17.98 -12.90
C GLU A 181 14.72 16.86 -12.08
N VAL A 182 13.64 17.15 -11.34
CA VAL A 182 12.91 16.11 -10.59
C VAL A 182 12.35 15.03 -11.52
N ALA A 183 11.75 15.42 -12.65
CA ALA A 183 11.17 14.49 -13.61
C ALA A 183 12.21 13.57 -14.26
N GLU A 184 13.37 14.12 -14.62
CA GLU A 184 14.51 13.38 -15.17
C GLU A 184 15.06 12.37 -14.14
N GLN A 185 15.31 12.83 -12.91
CA GLN A 185 15.87 12.00 -11.83
C GLN A 185 14.90 10.89 -11.38
N ALA A 186 13.60 11.16 -11.42
CA ALA A 186 12.56 10.18 -11.11
C ALA A 186 12.13 9.32 -12.31
N ASN A 187 12.65 9.59 -13.53
CA ASN A 187 12.24 8.94 -14.78
C ASN A 187 10.69 8.93 -14.96
N VAL A 188 10.09 10.12 -14.90
CA VAL A 188 8.64 10.34 -15.07
C VAL A 188 8.35 11.52 -16.01
N ALA A 189 7.11 11.60 -16.48
CA ALA A 189 6.65 12.76 -17.25
C ALA A 189 6.57 14.02 -16.36
N LEU A 190 7.06 15.15 -16.89
CA LEU A 190 7.09 16.46 -16.22
C LEU A 190 5.74 16.89 -15.63
N GLY A 191 4.64 16.59 -16.32
CA GLY A 191 3.28 16.99 -15.91
C GLY A 191 2.82 16.40 -14.59
N ALA A 192 3.43 15.30 -14.11
CA ALA A 192 3.04 14.65 -12.86
C ALA A 192 3.61 15.35 -11.61
N ILE A 193 4.74 16.05 -11.74
CA ILE A 193 5.51 16.57 -10.60
C ILE A 193 4.69 17.54 -9.74
N GLY A 194 3.96 18.46 -10.38
CA GLY A 194 3.19 19.47 -9.67
C GLY A 194 2.07 18.88 -8.79
N GLU A 195 1.35 17.87 -9.30
CA GLU A 195 0.30 17.20 -8.54
C GLU A 195 0.89 16.40 -7.37
N ILE A 196 2.00 15.70 -7.60
CA ILE A 196 2.67 14.89 -6.58
C ILE A 196 3.22 15.75 -5.44
N LEU A 197 3.93 16.84 -5.75
CA LEU A 197 4.46 17.74 -4.72
C LEU A 197 3.34 18.44 -3.95
N LYS A 198 2.25 18.81 -4.62
CA LYS A 198 1.07 19.39 -3.95
C LYS A 198 0.41 18.38 -3.01
N ASP A 199 0.33 17.13 -3.43
CA ASP A 199 -0.25 16.05 -2.65
C ASP A 199 0.58 15.75 -1.40
N LEU A 200 1.92 15.67 -1.53
CA LEU A 200 2.84 15.54 -0.39
C LEU A 200 2.71 16.71 0.61
N THR A 201 2.54 17.96 0.14
CA THR A 201 2.27 19.10 1.03
C THR A 201 0.87 19.05 1.65
N THR A 202 -0.12 18.49 0.95
CA THR A 202 -1.49 18.38 1.47
C THR A 202 -1.59 17.31 2.56
N GLN A 203 -0.74 16.28 2.49
CA GLN A 203 -0.62 15.20 3.47
C GLN A 203 0.46 15.49 4.52
N ASP A 204 0.89 16.75 4.66
CA ASP A 204 1.88 17.20 5.65
C ASP A 204 3.24 16.48 5.62
N PHE A 205 3.60 15.80 4.52
CA PHE A 205 4.95 15.25 4.34
C PHE A 205 5.98 16.32 3.97
N LEU A 206 5.54 17.42 3.35
CA LEU A 206 6.37 18.55 2.93
C LEU A 206 5.82 19.88 3.44
N ALA A 207 6.70 20.73 3.97
CA ALA A 207 6.43 22.11 4.31
C ALA A 207 7.14 23.09 3.36
N GLY A 208 6.72 24.36 3.40
CA GLY A 208 7.35 25.44 2.63
C GLY A 208 6.99 25.47 1.14
N GLY A 209 7.81 26.15 0.33
CA GLY A 209 7.62 26.25 -1.13
C GLY A 209 6.64 27.31 -1.62
N ARG A 210 6.10 28.17 -0.73
CA ARG A 210 5.26 29.32 -1.10
C ARG A 210 6.05 30.62 -1.01
N ARG A 211 6.12 31.37 -2.12
CA ARG A 211 6.59 32.76 -2.30
C ARG A 211 7.98 33.18 -1.76
N SER A 212 8.62 32.45 -0.86
CA SER A 212 10.01 32.71 -0.42
C SER A 212 10.64 31.61 0.45
N THR A 213 9.89 30.62 0.93
CA THR A 213 10.44 29.55 1.78
C THR A 213 10.86 28.34 0.95
N LYS A 214 12.04 27.78 1.26
CA LYS A 214 12.48 26.50 0.69
C LYS A 214 11.53 25.38 1.13
N ARG A 215 11.37 24.36 0.30
CA ARG A 215 10.66 23.12 0.68
C ARG A 215 11.57 22.27 1.55
N GLU A 216 10.96 21.65 2.54
CA GLU A 216 11.62 20.73 3.48
C GLU A 216 10.69 19.58 3.84
N PHE A 217 11.27 18.46 4.27
CA PHE A 217 10.50 17.36 4.85
C PHE A 217 10.00 17.77 6.23
N VAL A 218 8.73 17.53 6.52
CA VAL A 218 8.16 17.72 7.87
C VAL A 218 8.63 16.57 8.77
N ASP A 219 8.40 15.35 8.30
CA ASP A 219 8.88 14.12 8.92
C ASP A 219 9.37 13.17 7.82
N LYS A 220 10.69 13.17 7.60
CA LYS A 220 11.34 12.32 6.58
C LYS A 220 11.15 10.84 6.90
N ARG A 221 11.15 10.46 8.19
CA ARG A 221 11.01 9.08 8.63
C ARG A 221 9.61 8.57 8.32
N ALA A 222 8.58 9.34 8.65
CA ALA A 222 7.20 9.00 8.30
C ALA A 222 7.01 8.84 6.78
N LEU A 223 7.67 9.68 5.96
CA LEU A 223 7.63 9.55 4.51
C LEU A 223 8.34 8.29 4.00
N ILE A 224 9.48 7.92 4.60
CA ILE A 224 10.17 6.66 4.30
C ILE A 224 9.26 5.47 4.61
N ASP A 225 8.67 5.44 5.80
CA ASP A 225 7.80 4.34 6.25
C ASP A 225 6.60 4.18 5.32
N LYS A 226 5.93 5.29 4.97
CA LYS A 226 4.82 5.29 4.01
C LYS A 226 5.25 4.88 2.61
N TRP A 227 6.43 5.31 2.14
CA TRP A 227 6.93 4.90 0.83
C TRP A 227 7.19 3.38 0.76
N VAL A 228 7.79 2.82 1.82
CA VAL A 228 8.08 1.39 1.94
C VAL A 228 6.79 0.56 2.00
N GLU A 229 5.78 1.03 2.72
CA GLU A 229 4.45 0.41 2.76
C GLU A 229 3.81 0.30 1.36
N GLU A 230 3.98 1.35 0.55
CA GLU A 230 3.34 1.48 -0.75
C GLU A 230 4.19 0.91 -1.91
N TYR A 231 5.49 0.69 -1.67
CA TYR A 231 6.47 0.18 -2.63
C TYR A 231 6.04 -1.11 -3.37
N PRO A 232 5.36 -2.11 -2.76
CA PRO A 232 4.90 -3.29 -3.47
C PRO A 232 4.07 -2.99 -4.73
N LYS A 233 3.32 -1.87 -4.75
CA LYS A 233 2.55 -1.41 -5.92
C LYS A 233 3.45 -1.02 -7.09
N LEU A 234 4.57 -0.35 -6.80
CA LEU A 234 5.58 -0.02 -7.81
C LEU A 234 6.33 -1.29 -8.22
N ARG A 235 6.79 -2.08 -7.24
CA ARG A 235 7.55 -3.32 -7.43
C ARG A 235 6.86 -4.29 -8.39
N GLN A 236 5.54 -4.47 -8.25
CA GLN A 236 4.75 -5.31 -9.16
C GLN A 236 4.78 -4.80 -10.61
N LYS A 237 4.73 -3.48 -10.82
CA LYS A 237 4.71 -2.89 -12.16
C LYS A 237 6.06 -2.92 -12.87
N ILE A 238 7.15 -2.92 -12.12
CA ILE A 238 8.51 -2.95 -12.66
C ILE A 238 9.09 -4.37 -12.70
N HIS A 239 8.32 -5.39 -12.31
CA HIS A 239 8.79 -6.77 -12.31
C HIS A 239 8.91 -7.33 -13.73
N LEU A 240 10.13 -7.68 -14.13
CA LEU A 240 10.46 -8.22 -15.46
C LEU A 240 10.41 -9.75 -15.50
N GLY A 241 10.31 -10.39 -14.34
CA GLY A 241 10.08 -11.82 -14.19
C GLY A 241 10.98 -12.49 -13.15
N ALA A 242 10.61 -13.73 -12.84
CA ALA A 242 11.36 -14.62 -11.98
C ALA A 242 12.06 -15.71 -12.81
N PHE A 243 13.29 -16.03 -12.45
CA PHE A 243 14.16 -16.90 -13.23
C PHE A 243 14.96 -17.87 -12.35
N TYR A 244 15.42 -18.96 -12.97
CA TYR A 244 16.37 -19.90 -12.43
C TYR A 244 17.75 -19.66 -13.02
N ALA A 245 18.75 -19.69 -12.15
CA ALA A 245 20.13 -19.79 -12.57
C ALA A 245 20.64 -21.22 -12.48
N ASN A 246 21.32 -21.68 -13.54
CA ASN A 246 21.89 -23.02 -13.61
C ASN A 246 23.12 -23.22 -12.69
N LYS A 247 23.74 -22.12 -12.24
CA LYS A 247 24.88 -22.15 -11.31
C LYS A 247 24.45 -21.63 -9.94
N PRO A 248 24.69 -22.40 -8.86
CA PRO A 248 24.64 -21.86 -7.51
C PRO A 248 25.58 -20.66 -7.40
N ASN A 249 25.15 -19.61 -6.69
CA ASN A 249 25.95 -18.41 -6.43
C ASN A 249 26.57 -17.74 -7.67
N TRP A 250 25.86 -17.74 -8.81
CA TRP A 250 26.32 -17.03 -10.02
C TRP A 250 26.58 -15.53 -9.78
N TRP A 251 26.00 -14.98 -8.71
CA TRP A 251 26.15 -13.62 -8.23
C TRP A 251 27.37 -13.37 -7.32
N ASP A 252 28.29 -14.33 -7.15
CA ASP A 252 29.50 -14.11 -6.32
C ASP A 252 30.47 -13.10 -6.97
N ASN A 253 30.48 -13.01 -8.30
CA ASN A 253 31.27 -12.01 -9.04
C ASN A 253 30.59 -11.63 -10.38
N PRO A 254 29.41 -10.98 -10.36
CA PRO A 254 28.69 -10.68 -11.58
C PRO A 254 29.25 -9.39 -12.20
N ASP A 255 29.76 -9.46 -13.43
CA ASP A 255 30.06 -8.24 -14.18
C ASP A 255 28.74 -7.63 -14.69
N LEU A 256 28.14 -6.80 -13.85
CA LEU A 256 26.86 -6.13 -14.09
C LEU A 256 27.01 -4.81 -14.85
N THR A 257 28.25 -4.31 -14.95
CA THR A 257 28.58 -2.98 -15.47
C THR A 257 28.09 -2.80 -16.90
N GLN A 258 28.28 -3.82 -17.75
CA GLN A 258 27.87 -3.77 -19.16
C GLN A 258 26.36 -3.65 -19.37
N TYR A 259 25.56 -4.03 -18.38
CA TYR A 259 24.09 -3.92 -18.41
C TYR A 259 23.58 -2.69 -17.66
N GLY A 260 24.50 -1.93 -17.05
CA GLY A 260 24.17 -0.92 -16.06
C GLY A 260 23.35 -1.49 -14.90
N ALA A 261 23.46 -2.80 -14.59
CA ALA A 261 22.59 -3.44 -13.62
C ALA A 261 23.07 -3.20 -12.18
N LEU A 262 22.14 -3.16 -11.23
CA LEU A 262 22.42 -3.00 -9.79
C LEU A 262 21.86 -4.18 -9.00
N LEU A 263 22.59 -4.56 -7.97
CA LEU A 263 22.18 -5.53 -6.96
C LEU A 263 21.22 -4.88 -5.98
N GLY A 264 20.08 -5.52 -5.74
CA GLY A 264 19.10 -5.14 -4.72
C GLY A 264 18.85 -6.24 -3.70
N GLY A 265 17.87 -6.01 -2.81
CA GLY A 265 17.42 -6.97 -1.80
C GLY A 265 18.55 -7.67 -1.03
N GLU A 266 18.49 -9.00 -0.97
CA GLU A 266 19.44 -9.82 -0.22
C GLU A 266 20.89 -9.65 -0.69
N LEU A 267 21.14 -9.51 -1.99
CA LEU A 267 22.51 -9.33 -2.51
C LEU A 267 23.10 -7.98 -2.08
N ALA A 268 22.31 -6.91 -2.18
CA ALA A 268 22.74 -5.60 -1.72
C ALA A 268 23.00 -5.60 -0.22
N ALA A 269 22.06 -6.11 0.56
CA ALA A 269 22.17 -6.17 2.01
C ALA A 269 23.33 -7.05 2.49
N ALA A 270 23.63 -8.15 1.81
CA ALA A 270 24.78 -9.00 2.14
C ALA A 270 26.10 -8.27 1.92
N LYS A 271 26.22 -7.50 0.82
CA LYS A 271 27.42 -6.69 0.55
C LYS A 271 27.54 -5.49 1.48
N THR A 272 26.42 -4.90 1.92
CA THR A 272 26.41 -3.78 2.87
C THR A 272 26.72 -4.20 4.31
N THR A 273 26.11 -5.29 4.79
CA THR A 273 26.13 -5.67 6.23
C THR A 273 27.02 -6.86 6.54
N ASN A 274 27.25 -7.76 5.58
CA ASN A 274 27.88 -9.07 5.77
C ASN A 274 27.14 -10.00 6.76
N GLN A 275 25.84 -9.78 7.00
CA GLN A 275 25.05 -10.50 8.03
C GLN A 275 24.04 -11.51 7.48
N LEU A 276 23.91 -11.64 6.15
CA LEU A 276 23.05 -12.65 5.56
C LEU A 276 23.72 -13.45 4.45
N LYS A 277 23.22 -14.67 4.26
CA LYS A 277 23.53 -15.50 3.10
C LYS A 277 22.38 -15.39 2.08
N PRO A 278 22.63 -14.77 0.91
CA PRO A 278 21.60 -14.59 -0.11
C PRO A 278 21.06 -15.93 -0.63
N LYS A 279 19.75 -15.99 -0.81
CA LYS A 279 19.03 -17.05 -1.52
C LYS A 279 18.39 -16.55 -2.81
N ILE A 280 18.01 -15.27 -2.85
CA ILE A 280 17.36 -14.65 -4.00
C ILE A 280 18.27 -13.53 -4.52
N ALA A 281 18.62 -13.62 -5.80
CA ALA A 281 19.29 -12.55 -6.52
C ALA A 281 18.27 -11.56 -7.07
N THR A 282 18.17 -10.40 -6.43
CA THR A 282 17.36 -9.27 -6.91
C THR A 282 18.22 -8.34 -7.74
N ILE A 283 17.86 -8.13 -9.01
CA ILE A 283 18.63 -7.31 -9.96
C ILE A 283 17.73 -6.24 -10.58
N TYR A 284 18.22 -5.00 -10.60
CA TYR A 284 17.59 -3.89 -11.31
C TYR A 284 18.42 -3.52 -12.55
N LEU A 285 17.79 -3.49 -13.71
CA LEU A 285 18.44 -3.15 -14.97
C LEU A 285 17.52 -2.35 -15.89
N ASP A 286 18.08 -1.73 -16.93
CA ASP A 286 17.26 -1.22 -18.02
C ASP A 286 16.52 -2.41 -18.67
N GLU A 287 15.22 -2.25 -18.90
CA GLU A 287 14.38 -3.25 -19.56
C GLU A 287 14.93 -3.63 -20.94
N ALA A 288 15.57 -2.70 -21.65
CA ALA A 288 16.24 -2.95 -22.93
C ALA A 288 17.41 -3.95 -22.83
N GLN A 289 18.04 -4.09 -21.64
CA GLN A 289 19.15 -5.02 -21.41
C GLN A 289 18.68 -6.40 -20.95
N ARG A 290 17.38 -6.60 -20.70
CA ARG A 290 16.82 -7.84 -20.14
C ARG A 290 17.19 -9.08 -20.93
N ASP A 291 16.93 -9.10 -22.23
CA ASP A 291 17.10 -10.32 -23.01
C ASP A 291 18.58 -10.68 -23.19
N THR A 292 19.46 -9.67 -23.32
CA THR A 292 20.91 -9.84 -23.29
C THR A 292 21.37 -10.42 -21.96
N PHE A 293 20.89 -9.85 -20.85
CA PHE A 293 21.21 -10.30 -19.50
C PHE A 293 20.82 -11.77 -19.27
N LEU A 294 19.61 -12.15 -19.69
CA LEU A 294 19.11 -13.52 -19.59
C LEU A 294 19.97 -14.50 -20.39
N LYS A 295 20.35 -14.13 -21.61
CA LYS A 295 21.16 -14.96 -22.51
C LYS A 295 22.57 -15.20 -21.95
N ASP A 296 23.24 -14.14 -21.52
CA ASP A 296 24.64 -14.21 -21.08
C ASP A 296 24.78 -14.99 -19.77
N HIS A 297 23.81 -14.84 -18.87
CA HIS A 297 23.77 -15.57 -17.60
C HIS A 297 23.04 -16.92 -17.69
N ARG A 298 22.54 -17.29 -18.88
CA ARG A 298 21.79 -18.54 -19.14
C ARG A 298 20.63 -18.74 -18.16
N LEU A 299 19.91 -17.66 -17.87
CA LEU A 299 18.77 -17.67 -16.96
C LEU A 299 17.54 -18.26 -17.64
N GLN A 300 16.87 -19.18 -16.96
CA GLN A 300 15.67 -19.82 -17.45
C GLN A 300 14.45 -19.21 -16.78
N LYS A 301 13.45 -18.83 -17.57
CA LYS A 301 12.20 -18.29 -17.04
C LYS A 301 11.51 -19.32 -16.16
N ALA A 302 11.01 -18.90 -15.00
CA ALA A 302 10.14 -19.75 -14.21
C ALA A 302 8.76 -19.80 -14.88
N GLU A 303 8.39 -20.96 -15.44
CA GLU A 303 7.09 -21.19 -16.07
C GLU A 303 6.26 -22.18 -15.24
N GLY A 304 5.00 -21.82 -14.96
CA GLY A 304 4.00 -22.66 -14.30
C GLY A 304 4.03 -22.67 -12.76
N GLU A 305 2.93 -23.09 -12.14
CA GLU A 305 2.79 -23.30 -10.68
C GLU A 305 3.55 -24.54 -10.17
N ASN A 306 4.18 -25.31 -11.06
CA ASN A 306 4.60 -26.68 -10.78
C ASN A 306 6.12 -26.91 -10.92
N THR A 307 6.93 -26.02 -10.36
CA THR A 307 8.36 -26.24 -10.16
C THR A 307 8.65 -26.55 -8.69
N LEU A 308 9.32 -27.68 -8.42
CA LEU A 308 9.69 -28.14 -7.07
C LEU A 308 10.62 -27.17 -6.30
N THR A 309 11.12 -26.14 -6.98
CA THR A 309 12.08 -25.16 -6.45
C THR A 309 11.61 -23.75 -6.76
N ALA A 310 11.63 -22.85 -5.77
CA ALA A 310 11.35 -21.44 -6.00
C ALA A 310 12.43 -20.78 -6.88
N PRO A 311 12.07 -19.82 -7.76
CA PRO A 311 13.04 -19.08 -8.55
C PRO A 311 14.01 -18.31 -7.66
N ASN A 312 15.30 -18.38 -7.99
CA ASN A 312 16.39 -17.76 -7.23
C ASN A 312 16.91 -16.46 -7.84
N VAL A 313 16.27 -15.98 -8.92
CA VAL A 313 16.57 -14.68 -9.54
C VAL A 313 15.27 -13.92 -9.78
N GLN A 314 15.27 -12.64 -9.41
CA GLN A 314 14.17 -11.70 -9.64
C GLN A 314 14.71 -10.50 -10.41
N LEU A 315 14.15 -10.22 -11.59
CA LEU A 315 14.55 -9.08 -12.41
C LEU A 315 13.52 -7.96 -12.31
N PHE A 316 13.99 -6.73 -12.15
CA PHE A 316 13.18 -5.53 -12.11
C PHE A 316 13.73 -4.48 -13.08
N ALA A 317 12.83 -3.71 -13.67
CA ALA A 317 13.19 -2.54 -14.45
C ALA A 317 13.66 -1.44 -13.48
N LYS A 318 14.77 -0.77 -13.81
CA LYS A 318 15.13 0.48 -13.17
C LYS A 318 14.01 1.49 -13.36
N PHE A 319 13.70 2.22 -12.29
CA PHE A 319 12.63 3.20 -12.29
C PHE A 319 13.08 4.61 -11.92
N TRP A 320 14.36 4.78 -11.59
CA TRP A 320 15.02 6.06 -11.39
C TRP A 320 15.81 6.44 -12.66
N GLY A 321 16.14 7.71 -12.82
CA GLY A 321 16.97 8.19 -13.94
C GLY A 321 18.43 7.77 -13.80
N ASP A 322 19.15 7.65 -14.92
CA ASP A 322 20.55 7.25 -14.95
C ASP A 322 21.41 8.21 -14.10
N GLN A 323 22.10 7.62 -13.13
CA GLN A 323 23.08 8.29 -12.29
C GLN A 323 24.44 7.69 -12.53
N ASP A 324 25.49 8.46 -12.23
CA ASP A 324 26.81 7.89 -11.93
C ASP A 324 26.65 6.96 -10.73
N HIS A 325 26.47 5.68 -11.01
CA HIS A 325 26.47 4.65 -9.99
C HIS A 325 27.93 4.38 -9.61
N GLU A 326 28.39 5.03 -8.55
CA GLU A 326 29.71 4.76 -7.95
C GLU A 326 29.79 3.33 -7.37
N THR A 327 28.66 2.66 -7.24
CA THR A 327 28.55 1.32 -6.66
C THR A 327 27.64 0.41 -7.50
N GLU A 328 27.87 -0.89 -7.40
CA GLU A 328 27.02 -1.94 -7.99
C GLU A 328 25.71 -2.19 -7.20
N LEU A 329 25.42 -1.38 -6.17
CA LEU A 329 24.33 -1.60 -5.23
C LEU A 329 23.20 -0.58 -5.43
N THR A 330 21.96 -1.00 -5.15
CA THR A 330 20.83 -0.09 -5.00
C THR A 330 21.00 0.79 -3.76
N ASN A 331 20.33 1.95 -3.75
CA ASN A 331 20.26 2.79 -2.56
C ASN A 331 19.70 2.02 -1.35
N HIS A 332 20.19 2.32 -0.15
CA HIS A 332 19.77 1.68 1.10
C HIS A 332 18.25 1.67 1.31
N LEU A 333 17.52 2.70 0.84
CA LEU A 333 16.06 2.74 0.92
C LEU A 333 15.41 1.61 0.11
N LEU A 334 15.89 1.37 -1.11
CA LEU A 334 15.37 0.31 -1.97
C LEU A 334 15.80 -1.07 -1.45
N THR A 335 17.04 -1.20 -0.96
CA THR A 335 17.54 -2.42 -0.31
C THR A 335 16.66 -2.79 0.88
N TYR A 336 16.38 -1.83 1.77
CA TYR A 336 15.46 -2.00 2.91
C TYR A 336 14.07 -2.44 2.46
N ALA A 337 13.49 -1.74 1.47
CA ALA A 337 12.15 -2.05 0.98
C ALA A 337 12.05 -3.43 0.30
N ASP A 338 13.09 -3.86 -0.43
CA ASP A 338 13.15 -5.18 -1.04
C ASP A 338 13.24 -6.31 0.00
N LEU A 339 14.02 -6.10 1.07
CA LEU A 339 14.11 -7.06 2.17
C LEU A 339 12.74 -7.24 2.85
N LEU A 340 12.01 -6.15 3.10
CA LEU A 340 10.67 -6.22 3.69
C LEU A 340 9.64 -6.82 2.72
N ALA A 341 9.66 -6.41 1.45
CA ALA A 341 8.76 -6.92 0.42
C ALA A 341 8.98 -8.42 0.11
N SER A 342 10.13 -9.00 0.49
CA SER A 342 10.39 -10.44 0.33
C SER A 342 9.50 -11.31 1.22
N GLY A 343 8.99 -10.79 2.34
CA GLY A 343 8.24 -11.55 3.35
C GLY A 343 9.07 -12.59 4.11
N ASP A 344 10.38 -12.72 3.84
CA ASP A 344 11.26 -13.66 4.52
C ASP A 344 11.67 -13.10 5.89
N VAL A 345 11.32 -13.82 6.95
CA VAL A 345 11.62 -13.41 8.34
C VAL A 345 13.12 -13.25 8.58
N ARG A 346 13.97 -14.00 7.86
CA ARG A 346 15.43 -13.88 7.95
C ARG A 346 15.94 -12.51 7.51
N ASN A 347 15.20 -11.84 6.63
CA ASN A 347 15.59 -10.55 6.09
C ASN A 347 15.20 -9.39 7.03
N ARG A 348 14.34 -9.62 8.04
CA ARG A 348 13.81 -8.56 8.91
C ARG A 348 14.88 -7.93 9.80
N GLU A 349 15.72 -8.74 10.43
CA GLU A 349 16.79 -8.23 11.31
C GLU A 349 17.76 -7.36 10.52
N VAL A 350 18.17 -7.82 9.33
CA VAL A 350 19.06 -7.06 8.45
C VAL A 350 18.38 -5.82 7.87
N ALA A 351 17.09 -5.89 7.53
CA ALA A 351 16.32 -4.72 7.10
C ALA A 351 16.31 -3.64 8.18
N ASN A 352 16.07 -4.01 9.44
CA ASN A 352 16.07 -3.07 10.55
C ASN A 352 17.45 -2.46 10.78
N GLU A 353 18.52 -3.24 10.65
CA GLU A 353 19.89 -2.72 10.70
C GLU A 353 20.14 -1.70 9.60
N VAL A 354 19.85 -2.04 8.33
CA VAL A 354 20.01 -1.11 7.20
C VAL A 354 19.23 0.18 7.44
N ALA A 355 17.99 0.09 7.93
CA ALA A 355 17.17 1.26 8.19
C ALA A 355 17.74 2.14 9.33
N ASN A 356 18.12 1.52 10.45
CA ASN A 356 18.67 2.24 11.60
C ASN A 356 20.04 2.86 11.30
N THR A 357 20.88 2.24 10.47
CA THR A 357 22.22 2.73 10.17
C THR A 357 22.25 3.77 9.04
N TYR A 358 21.32 3.70 8.09
CA TYR A 358 21.42 4.50 6.86
C TYR A 358 20.20 5.37 6.54
N LEU A 359 19.04 5.18 7.20
CA LEU A 359 17.79 5.84 6.81
C LEU A 359 17.19 6.76 7.88
N TYR A 360 17.34 6.42 9.16
CA TYR A 360 16.63 7.10 10.26
C TYR A 360 17.48 8.06 11.09
N ASP A 361 18.72 8.30 10.69
CA ASP A 361 19.64 9.28 11.30
C ASP A 361 19.47 10.70 10.74
#